data_AF-A0A968AHE5-F1
#
_entry.id   AF-A0A968AHE5-F1
#
_cell.length_a   1.000
_cell.length_b   1.000
_cell.length_c   1.000
_cell.angle_alpha   90.00
_cell.angle_beta   90.00
_cell.angle_gamma   90.00
#
_symmetry.space_group_name_H-M   'P 1'
#
loop_
_entity.id
_entity.type
_entity.pdbx_description
1 polymer ?
#
loop_
_entity_poly.entity_id
_entity_poly.type
_entity_poly.pdbx_seq_one_letter_code
_entity_poly.pdbx_strand_id
1 'polypeptide(L)'
;HVLVGIAWIGLLYYFNFVQVPAMPAATADGSAGGISKHIAPRALLWFRWAALATWITGALALEAMHAPEGSGFVAAFTFQEGYRLIGMGAWLGTIMLFNV
;
A
#
# COMPACT_ATOMS: atom_id res chain seq x y z
N HIS A 1 -7.16 -8.55 0.32
CA HIS A 1 -5.82 -8.26 -0.24
C HIS A 1 -5.92 -7.60 -1.61
N VAL A 2 -6.44 -8.27 -2.64
CA VAL A 2 -6.46 -7.73 -4.02
C VAL A 2 -7.19 -6.39 -4.15
N LEU A 3 -8.46 -6.29 -3.71
CA LEU A 3 -9.25 -5.06 -3.89
C LEU A 3 -8.64 -3.83 -3.19
N VAL A 4 -8.18 -4.01 -1.95
CA VAL A 4 -7.52 -2.95 -1.19
C VAL A 4 -6.12 -2.63 -1.75
N GLY A 5 -5.44 -3.61 -2.33
CA GLY A 5 -4.18 -3.40 -3.05
C GLY A 5 -4.37 -2.57 -4.32
N ILE A 6 -5.46 -2.79 -5.06
CA ILE A 6 -5.83 -1.96 -6.21
C ILE A 6 -6.04 -0.51 -5.78
N ALA A 7 -6.77 -0.28 -4.68
CA ALA A 7 -6.96 1.07 -4.15
C ALA A 7 -5.63 1.71 -3.71
N TRP A 8 -4.78 0.95 -3.03
CA TRP A 8 -3.48 1.43 -2.55
C TRP A 8 -2.55 1.86 -3.70
N ILE A 9 -2.35 0.98 -4.68
CA ILE A 9 -1.51 1.25 -5.85
C ILE A 9 -2.16 2.31 -6.76
N GLY A 10 -3.48 2.31 -6.90
CA GLY A 10 -4.22 3.31 -7.67
C GLY A 10 -4.00 4.73 -7.13
N LEU A 11 -4.02 4.90 -5.80
CA LEU A 11 -3.71 6.18 -5.16
C LEU A 11 -2.23 6.56 -5.30
N LEU A 12 -1.31 5.59 -5.24
CA LEU A 12 0.10 5.84 -5.52
C LEU A 12 0.30 6.40 -6.94
N TYR A 13 -0.39 5.83 -7.93
CA TYR A 13 -0.34 6.33 -9.31
C TYR A 13 -1.00 7.70 -9.46
N TYR A 14 -2.12 7.92 -8.78
CA TYR A 14 -2.74 9.24 -8.73
C TYR A 14 -1.76 10.29 -8.19
N PHE A 15 -1.04 10.03 -7.10
CA PHE A 15 -0.07 11.01 -6.57
C PHE A 15 1.09 11.25 -7.54
N ASN A 16 1.72 10.19 -8.04
CA ASN A 16 2.98 10.30 -8.79
C ASN A 16 2.77 10.77 -10.23
N PHE A 17 1.72 10.32 -10.90
CA PHE A 17 1.52 10.55 -12.32
C PHE A 17 0.44 11.58 -12.64
N VAL A 18 -0.45 11.90 -11.69
CA VAL A 18 -1.54 12.85 -11.91
C VAL A 18 -1.35 14.10 -11.06
N GLN A 19 -1.38 13.98 -9.74
CA GLN A 19 -1.39 15.12 -8.83
C GLN A 19 -0.07 15.91 -8.91
N VAL A 20 1.07 15.27 -8.64
CA VAL A 20 2.37 15.96 -8.57
C VAL A 20 2.69 16.70 -9.89
N PRO A 21 2.55 16.08 -11.08
CA PRO A 21 2.79 16.77 -12.35
C PRO A 21 1.78 17.89 -12.64
N ALA A 22 0.54 17.82 -12.15
CA ALA A 22 -0.48 18.84 -12.36
C ALA A 22 -0.34 20.07 -11.43
N MET A 23 0.34 19.92 -10.28
CA MET A 23 0.47 21.00 -9.29
C MET A 23 1.07 22.31 -9.81
N PRO A 24 2.10 22.34 -10.68
CA PRO A 24 2.62 23.59 -11.23
C PRO A 24 1.58 24.36 -12.04
N ALA A 25 0.82 23.68 -12.90
CA ALA A 25 -0.25 24.28 -13.69
C ALA A 25 -1.37 24.82 -12.78
N ALA A 26 -1.80 24.00 -11.81
CA ALA A 26 -2.79 24.41 -10.82
C ALA A 26 -2.33 25.59 -9.94
N THR A 27 -1.02 25.76 -9.75
CA THR A 27 -0.48 26.90 -9.01
C THR A 27 -0.51 28.16 -9.87
N ALA A 28 -0.19 28.04 -11.17
CA ALA A 28 -0.21 29.16 -12.10
C ALA A 28 -1.63 29.73 -12.34
N ASP A 29 -2.66 28.89 -12.28
CA ASP A 29 -4.06 29.31 -12.46
C ASP A 29 -4.81 29.57 -11.14
N GLY A 30 -4.15 29.37 -9.99
CA GLY A 30 -4.73 29.61 -8.65
C GLY A 30 -5.64 28.51 -8.11
N SER A 31 -5.79 27.37 -8.79
CA SER A 31 -6.63 26.25 -8.35
C SER A 31 -5.95 25.27 -7.36
N ALA A 32 -4.63 25.35 -7.19
CA ALA A 32 -3.83 24.46 -6.34
C ALA A 32 -4.33 24.37 -4.89
N GLY A 33 -4.89 25.45 -4.35
CA GLY A 33 -5.43 25.48 -2.99
C GLY A 33 -6.54 24.45 -2.78
N GLY A 34 -7.41 24.22 -3.77
CA GLY A 34 -8.48 23.22 -3.69
C GLY A 34 -7.92 21.80 -3.62
N ILE A 35 -6.92 21.49 -4.45
CA ILE A 35 -6.26 20.18 -4.48
C ILE A 35 -5.58 19.90 -3.14
N SER A 36 -4.72 20.82 -2.68
CA SER A 36 -3.93 20.65 -1.47
C SER A 36 -4.77 20.65 -0.19
N LYS A 37 -5.84 21.44 -0.12
CA LYS A 37 -6.68 21.57 1.08
C LYS A 37 -7.74 20.48 1.20
N HIS A 38 -8.28 20.00 0.08
CA HIS A 38 -9.47 19.14 0.09
C HIS A 38 -9.23 17.75 -0.50
N ILE A 39 -8.41 17.62 -1.54
CA ILE A 39 -8.24 16.35 -2.23
C ILE A 39 -7.08 15.56 -1.63
N ALA A 40 -5.90 16.18 -1.54
CA ALA A 40 -4.68 15.52 -1.07
C ALA A 40 -4.83 14.89 0.33
N PRO A 41 -5.41 15.56 1.35
CA PRO A 41 -5.56 14.95 2.68
C PRO A 41 -6.48 13.73 2.69
N ARG A 42 -7.55 13.76 1.88
CA ARG A 42 -8.48 12.62 1.77
C ARG A 42 -7.83 11.47 1.03
N ALA A 43 -7.16 11.75 -0.08
CA ALA A 43 -6.42 10.74 -0.84
C ALA A 43 -5.35 10.08 0.04
N LEU A 44 -4.61 10.86 0.84
CA LEU A 44 -3.60 10.35 1.76
C LEU A 44 -4.22 9.50 2.88
N LEU A 45 -5.36 9.90 3.44
CA LEU A 45 -6.08 9.08 4.41
C LEU A 45 -6.45 7.71 3.82
N TRP A 46 -7.07 7.70 2.63
CA TRP A 46 -7.41 6.45 1.94
C TRP A 46 -6.19 5.63 1.57
N PHE A 47 -5.09 6.27 1.18
CA PHE A 47 -3.83 5.60 0.86
C PHE A 47 -3.27 4.85 2.07
N ARG A 48 -3.29 5.49 3.25
CA ARG A 48 -2.89 4.87 4.54
C ARG A 48 -3.75 3.68 4.91
N TRP A 49 -5.08 3.83 4.85
CA TRP A 49 -5.99 2.75 5.21
C TRP A 49 -5.98 1.60 4.20
N ALA A 50 -5.81 1.90 2.91
CA ALA A 50 -5.66 0.88 1.87
C ALA A 50 -4.35 0.10 2.03
N ALA A 51 -3.24 0.78 2.36
CA ALA A 51 -1.97 0.13 2.69
C ALA A 51 -2.13 -0.83 3.87
N LEU A 52 -2.69 -0.34 4.98
CA LEU A 52 -2.92 -1.14 6.19
C LEU A 52 -3.83 -2.34 5.92
N ALA A 53 -4.95 -2.13 5.24
CA ALA A 53 -5.87 -3.20 4.90
C ALA A 53 -5.23 -4.23 3.97
N THR A 54 -4.40 -3.80 3.01
CA THR A 54 -3.64 -4.70 2.13
C THR A 54 -2.67 -5.55 2.93
N TRP A 55 -1.92 -4.93 3.84
CA TRP A 55 -0.98 -5.63 4.71
C TRP A 55 -1.69 -6.64 5.63
N ILE A 56 -2.73 -6.23 6.35
CA ILE A 56 -3.49 -7.11 7.26
C ILE A 56 -4.08 -8.28 6.49
N THR A 57 -4.75 -8.02 5.37
CA THR A 57 -5.37 -9.09 4.59
C THR A 57 -4.34 -9.98 3.90
N GLY A 58 -3.12 -9.49 3.65
CA GLY A 58 -1.99 -10.29 3.18
C GLY A 58 -1.43 -11.20 4.28
N ALA A 59 -1.26 -10.67 5.50
CA ALA A 59 -0.87 -11.45 6.67
C ALA A 59 -1.88 -12.58 6.97
N LEU A 60 -3.19 -12.26 6.92
CA LEU A 60 -4.25 -13.26 7.07
C LEU A 60 -4.23 -14.30 5.94
N ALA A 61 -3.92 -13.90 4.70
CA ALA A 61 -3.81 -14.84 3.58
C ALA A 61 -2.61 -15.77 3.71
N LEU A 62 -1.47 -15.27 4.20
CA LEU A 62 -0.31 -16.12 4.52
C LEU A 62 -0.67 -17.20 5.52
N GLU A 63 -1.50 -16.85 6.51
CA GLU A 63 -1.92 -17.80 7.54
C GLU A 63 -2.99 -18.77 7.07
N ALA A 64 -4.00 -18.29 6.35
CA ALA A 64 -5.08 -19.12 5.85
C ALA A 64 -4.65 -20.11 4.75
N MET A 65 -3.58 -19.80 4.02
CA MET A 65 -3.05 -20.67 2.94
C MET A 65 -1.87 -21.54 3.38
N HIS A 66 -1.43 -21.43 4.64
CA HIS A 66 -0.39 -22.29 5.18
C HIS A 66 -0.99 -23.66 5.52
N ALA A 67 -0.45 -24.71 4.90
CA ALA A 67 -0.84 -26.10 5.15
C ALA A 67 0.05 -26.83 6.17
N PRO A 68 1.37 -26.57 6.26
CA PRO A 68 2.21 -27.18 7.29
C PRO A 68 1.81 -26.79 8.72
N GLU A 69 2.36 -27.51 9.70
CA GLU A 69 2.25 -27.12 11.10
C GLU A 69 3.03 -25.82 11.37
N GLY A 70 2.42 -24.93 12.15
CA GLY A 70 3.01 -23.64 12.50
C GLY A 70 2.26 -22.47 11.87
N SER A 71 2.97 -21.35 11.70
CA SER A 71 2.42 -20.09 11.19
C SER A 71 3.04 -19.75 9.84
N GLY A 72 2.19 -19.59 8.83
CA GLY A 72 2.57 -19.09 7.51
C GLY A 72 3.08 -17.66 7.52
N PHE A 73 2.57 -16.82 8.43
CA PHE A 73 3.11 -15.50 8.71
C PHE A 73 4.56 -15.61 9.19
N VAL A 74 4.83 -16.43 10.22
CA VAL A 74 6.19 -16.63 10.72
C VAL A 74 7.09 -17.24 9.63
N ALA A 75 6.60 -18.23 8.89
CA ALA A 75 7.32 -18.87 7.80
C ALA A 75 7.74 -17.87 6.70
N ALA A 76 6.85 -16.95 6.33
CA ALA A 76 7.14 -15.88 5.38
C ALA A 76 8.18 -14.90 5.91
N PHE A 77 8.00 -14.37 7.12
CA PHE A 77 8.90 -13.33 7.67
C PHE A 77 10.27 -13.88 8.09
N THR A 78 10.41 -15.20 8.27
CA THR A 78 11.68 -15.88 8.57
C THR A 78 12.30 -16.60 7.36
N PHE A 79 11.73 -16.44 6.17
CA PHE A 79 12.24 -17.01 4.92
C PHE A 79 12.41 -18.54 4.93
N GLN A 80 11.46 -19.26 5.54
CA GLN A 80 11.45 -20.72 5.51
C GLN A 80 11.41 -21.26 4.07
N GLU A 81 11.77 -22.53 3.90
CA GLU A 81 11.74 -23.20 2.61
C GLU A 81 10.33 -23.13 1.99
N GLY A 82 10.24 -22.79 0.71
CA GLY A 82 8.96 -22.52 0.02
C GLY A 82 8.39 -21.11 0.20
N TYR A 83 8.87 -20.34 1.19
CA TYR A 83 8.33 -19.01 1.51
C TYR A 83 9.24 -17.83 1.13
N ARG A 84 10.47 -18.08 0.65
CA ARG A 84 11.48 -17.03 0.43
C ARG A 84 10.99 -15.87 -0.45
N LEU A 85 10.32 -16.18 -1.57
CA LEU A 85 9.87 -15.16 -2.52
C LEU A 85 8.72 -14.31 -1.94
N ILE A 86 7.71 -14.95 -1.34
CA ILE A 86 6.61 -14.23 -0.72
C ILE A 86 7.06 -13.49 0.55
N GLY A 87 8.05 -14.03 1.28
CA GLY A 87 8.68 -13.41 2.43
C GLY A 87 9.40 -12.10 2.09
N MET A 88 10.10 -12.05 0.95
CA MET A 88 10.70 -10.80 0.47
C MET A 88 9.61 -9.76 0.18
N GLY A 89 8.53 -10.17 -0.49
CA GLY A 89 7.36 -9.32 -0.73
C GLY A 89 6.70 -8.85 0.55
N ALA A 90 6.59 -9.70 1.58
CA ALA A 90 6.01 -9.37 2.87
C ALA A 90 6.85 -8.32 3.62
N TRP A 91 8.19 -8.44 3.60
CA TRP A 91 9.08 -7.44 4.17
C TRP A 91 9.00 -6.10 3.44
N LEU A 92 9.05 -6.11 2.10
CA LEU A 92 8.91 -4.89 1.31
C LEU A 92 7.55 -4.22 1.57
N GLY A 93 6.46 -5.01 1.60
CA GLY A 93 5.13 -4.51 1.93
C GLY A 93 5.03 -3.94 3.34
N THR A 94 5.74 -4.51 4.31
CA THR A 94 5.80 -4.01 5.69
C THR A 94 6.55 -2.69 5.78
N ILE A 95 7.71 -2.58 5.12
CA ILE A 95 8.47 -1.32 5.06
C ILE A 95 7.63 -0.23 4.39
N MET A 96 6.98 -0.56 3.27
CA MET A 96 6.10 0.37 2.57
C MET A 96 4.92 0.81 3.43
N LEU A 97 4.29 -0.08 4.22
CA LEU A 97 3.21 0.28 5.12
C LEU A 97 3.61 1.41 6.10
N PHE A 98 4.83 1.38 6.62
CA PHE A 98 5.32 2.40 7.55
C PHE A 98 5.81 3.69 6.88
N ASN A 99 6.03 3.67 5.57
CA ASN A 99 6.45 4.84 4.78
C ASN A 99 5.26 5.63 4.20
N VAL A 100 4.04 5.33 4.65
CA VAL A 100 2.77 5.88 4.16
C VAL A 100 2.16 6.80 5.20
#